data_AF-A0AAN8QAD5-F1
#
_entry.id   AF-A0AAN8QAD5-F1
#
_cell.length_a   1.000
_cell.length_b   1.000
_cell.length_c   1.000
_cell.angle_alpha   90.00
_cell.angle_beta   90.00
_cell.angle_gamma   90.00
#
_symmetry.space_group_name_H-M   'P 1'
#
loop_
_entity.id
_entity.type
_entity.pdbx_description
1 polymer ?
#
loop_
_entity_poly.entity_id
_entity_poly.type
_entity_poly.pdbx_seq_one_letter_code
_entity_poly.pdbx_strand_id
1 'polypeptide(L)'
;MNRFEGHFSGDFVDNNVILFTCLQIIEEELQHVVHLWNTHRIHPCRYVVAPHGRPLLMDSLPQLYGTRDHLKGLSQQQIQACREEGLQRGPYPCHETVFYISCFAMAENNLPPHTTPNEAIKLYVFLRAYMLAHL
;
A
#
# COMPACT_ATOMS: atom_id res chain seq x y z
N MET A 1 9.25 7.54 25.78
CA MET A 1 7.83 7.43 26.19
C MET A 1 7.00 7.56 24.93
N ASN A 2 6.65 6.42 24.31
CA ASN A 2 6.00 6.34 23.00
C ASN A 2 4.57 6.87 23.11
N ARG A 3 4.29 8.07 22.57
CA ARG A 3 2.95 8.68 22.56
C ARG A 3 1.94 7.98 21.62
N PHE A 4 2.34 6.91 20.94
CA PHE A 4 1.57 6.27 19.86
C PHE A 4 1.01 4.88 20.21
N GLU A 5 1.33 4.31 21.38
CA GLU A 5 0.84 2.99 21.75
C GLU A 5 -0.66 3.06 22.13
N GLY A 6 -1.50 2.42 21.32
CA GLY A 6 -2.91 2.16 21.65
C GLY A 6 -3.98 3.02 20.98
N HIS A 7 -3.65 3.87 20.00
CA HIS A 7 -4.66 4.74 19.35
C HIS A 7 -5.49 4.06 18.26
N PHE A 8 -5.04 2.95 17.69
CA PHE A 8 -5.77 2.28 16.62
C PHE A 8 -6.75 1.24 17.18
N SER A 9 -8.05 1.49 17.04
CA SER A 9 -9.14 0.57 17.38
C SER A 9 -9.58 -0.28 16.19
N GLY A 10 -9.21 0.12 14.96
CA GLY A 10 -9.68 -0.50 13.72
C GLY A 10 -11.16 -0.23 13.42
N ASP A 11 -11.73 0.80 14.05
CA ASP A 11 -13.09 1.25 13.77
C ASP A 11 -13.21 1.96 12.41
N PHE A 12 -14.43 2.40 12.08
CA PHE A 12 -14.71 3.10 10.83
C PHE A 12 -13.83 4.35 10.64
N VAL A 13 -13.63 5.15 11.69
CA VAL A 13 -12.82 6.38 11.62
C VAL A 13 -11.37 5.99 11.38
N ASP A 14 -10.85 5.05 12.16
CA ASP A 14 -9.47 4.61 12.06
C ASP A 14 -9.11 4.05 10.69
N ASN A 15 -9.95 3.17 10.14
CA ASN A 15 -9.73 2.61 8.81
C ASN A 15 -9.73 3.70 7.73
N ASN A 16 -10.68 4.63 7.76
CA ASN A 16 -10.78 5.66 6.73
C ASN A 16 -9.70 6.73 6.85
N VAL A 17 -9.32 7.14 8.06
CA VAL A 17 -8.25 8.12 8.27
C VAL A 17 -6.90 7.52 7.86
N ILE A 18 -6.63 6.24 8.18
CA ILE A 18 -5.42 5.57 7.69
C ILE A 18 -5.39 5.50 6.16
N LEU A 19 -6.52 5.21 5.52
CA LEU A 19 -6.59 5.21 4.05
C LEU A 19 -6.30 6.61 3.49
N PHE A 20 -6.83 7.66 4.11
CA PHE A 20 -6.56 9.04 3.71
C PHE A 20 -5.09 9.43 3.86
N THR A 21 -4.43 9.02 4.96
CA THR A 21 -3.08 9.50 5.29
C THR A 21 -1.95 8.59 4.79
N CYS A 22 -2.18 7.29 4.62
CA CYS A 22 -1.11 6.34 4.41
C CYS A 22 -1.20 5.62 3.06
N LEU A 23 -2.37 5.58 2.43
CA LEU A 23 -2.57 4.73 1.26
C LEU A 23 -1.61 5.07 0.12
N GLN A 24 -1.45 6.35 -0.21
CA GLN A 24 -0.56 6.77 -1.29
C GLN A 24 0.90 6.34 -1.03
N ILE A 25 1.40 6.56 0.19
CA ILE A 25 2.76 6.17 0.58
C ILE A 25 2.92 4.65 0.46
N ILE A 26 1.95 3.88 0.96
CA ILE A 26 1.99 2.42 0.89
C ILE A 26 2.01 1.95 -0.57
N GLU A 27 1.19 2.56 -1.43
CA GLU A 27 1.16 2.24 -2.85
C GLU A 27 2.49 2.54 -3.53
N GLU A 28 3.05 3.73 -3.33
CA GLU A 28 4.34 4.13 -3.90
C GLU A 28 5.47 3.20 -3.44
N GLU A 29 5.53 2.89 -2.14
CA GLU A 29 6.53 1.97 -1.58
C GLU A 29 6.37 0.55 -2.14
N LEU A 30 5.14 0.03 -2.23
CA LEU A 30 4.90 -1.29 -2.81
C LEU A 30 5.28 -1.34 -4.29
N GLN A 31 4.95 -0.31 -5.08
CA GLN A 31 5.36 -0.23 -6.48
C GLN A 31 6.89 -0.16 -6.61
N HIS A 32 7.55 0.59 -5.72
CA HIS A 32 9.00 0.67 -5.71
C HIS A 32 9.65 -0.68 -5.36
N VAL A 33 9.13 -1.39 -4.35
CA VAL A 33 9.60 -2.74 -3.99
C VAL A 33 9.41 -3.72 -5.16
N VAL A 34 8.23 -3.73 -5.79
CA VAL A 34 7.95 -4.58 -6.96
C VAL A 34 8.93 -4.25 -8.09
N HIS A 35 9.16 -2.96 -8.37
CA HIS A 35 10.10 -2.53 -9.40
C HIS A 35 11.53 -3.00 -9.09
N LEU A 36 12.03 -2.73 -7.89
CA LEU A 36 13.38 -3.11 -7.46
C LEU A 36 13.55 -4.63 -7.51
N TRP A 37 12.59 -5.37 -6.96
CA TRP A 37 12.61 -6.83 -6.95
C TRP A 37 12.63 -7.38 -8.37
N ASN A 38 11.75 -6.92 -9.26
CA ASN A 38 11.65 -7.46 -10.61
C ASN A 38 12.84 -7.11 -11.49
N THR A 39 13.50 -5.97 -11.25
CA THR A 39 14.57 -5.47 -12.12
C THR A 39 15.97 -5.84 -11.65
N HIS A 40 16.18 -6.07 -10.35
CA HIS A 40 17.52 -6.37 -9.85
C HIS A 40 18.05 -7.69 -10.41
N ARG A 41 19.38 -7.80 -10.46
CA ARG A 41 20.08 -8.99 -10.95
C ARG A 41 20.69 -9.74 -9.78
N ILE A 42 20.15 -10.93 -9.52
CA ILE A 42 20.75 -11.90 -8.60
C ILE A 42 22.03 -12.42 -9.24
N HIS A 43 23.15 -12.25 -8.53
CA HIS A 43 24.45 -12.70 -9.00
C HIS A 43 24.67 -14.19 -8.67
N PRO A 44 25.37 -14.93 -9.55
CA PRO A 44 25.72 -16.32 -9.26
C PRO A 44 26.66 -16.39 -8.06
N CYS A 45 26.35 -17.26 -7.10
CA CYS A 45 27.22 -17.56 -5.96
C CYS A 45 28.09 -18.78 -6.28
N ARG A 46 29.40 -18.69 -6.03
CA ARG A 46 30.34 -19.80 -6.32
C ARG A 46 30.15 -21.02 -5.43
N TYR A 47 29.60 -20.84 -4.23
CA TYR A 47 29.52 -21.89 -3.20
C TYR A 47 28.12 -22.47 -3.04
N VAL A 48 27.13 -22.00 -3.80
CA VAL A 48 25.73 -22.44 -3.73
C VAL A 48 25.19 -22.57 -5.13
N VAL A 49 24.58 -23.72 -5.45
CA VAL A 49 23.78 -23.89 -6.67
C VAL A 49 22.45 -23.15 -6.47
N ALA A 50 22.52 -21.82 -6.58
CA ALA A 50 21.36 -20.94 -6.50
C ALA A 50 21.01 -20.41 -7.90
N PRO A 51 19.71 -20.33 -8.24
CA PRO A 51 19.30 -19.71 -9.49
C PRO A 51 19.68 -18.22 -9.46
N HIS A 52 20.19 -17.73 -10.58
CA HIS A 52 20.73 -16.39 -10.75
C HIS A 52 20.09 -15.76 -12.00
N GLY A 53 19.94 -14.44 -12.02
CA GLY A 53 19.20 -13.77 -13.08
C GLY A 53 18.30 -12.67 -12.53
N ARG A 54 17.33 -12.25 -13.33
CA ARG A 54 16.32 -11.26 -12.91
C ARG A 54 15.10 -12.00 -12.40
N PRO A 55 14.57 -11.70 -11.20
CA PRO A 55 13.40 -12.38 -10.66
C PRO A 55 12.21 -12.40 -11.61
N LEU A 56 11.95 -11.31 -12.33
CA LEU A 56 10.88 -11.24 -13.32
C LEU A 56 11.00 -12.33 -14.39
N LEU A 57 12.21 -12.58 -14.91
CA LEU A 57 12.42 -13.63 -15.92
C LEU A 57 12.36 -15.02 -15.29
N MET A 58 12.83 -15.16 -14.06
CA MET A 58 12.80 -16.43 -13.33
C MET A 58 11.36 -16.87 -13.03
N ASP A 59 10.48 -15.91 -12.74
CA ASP A 59 9.05 -16.13 -12.48
C ASP A 59 8.24 -16.31 -13.77
N SER A 60 8.48 -15.45 -14.78
CA SER A 60 7.71 -15.49 -16.04
C SER A 60 8.13 -16.59 -17.01
N LEU A 61 9.40 -17.00 -16.98
CA LEU A 61 9.98 -18.01 -17.89
C LEU A 61 10.82 -19.03 -17.11
N PRO A 62 10.22 -19.78 -16.17
CA PRO A 62 10.93 -20.73 -15.32
C PRO A 62 11.69 -21.81 -16.13
N GLN A 63 11.21 -22.13 -17.34
CA GLN A 63 11.83 -23.11 -18.22
C GLN A 63 13.26 -22.73 -18.64
N LEU A 64 13.57 -21.43 -18.73
CA LEU A 64 14.92 -20.93 -19.04
C LEU A 64 15.92 -21.22 -17.91
N TYR A 65 15.41 -21.45 -16.69
CA TYR A 65 16.19 -21.71 -15.49
C TYR A 65 16.14 -23.18 -15.06
N GLY A 66 15.63 -24.07 -15.92
CA GLY A 66 15.49 -25.50 -15.62
C GLY A 66 14.42 -25.80 -14.57
N THR A 67 13.50 -24.87 -14.31
CA THR A 67 12.37 -25.05 -13.41
C THR A 67 11.06 -25.13 -14.21
N ARG A 68 9.94 -25.37 -13.52
CA ARG A 68 8.60 -25.46 -14.13
C ARG A 68 7.72 -24.33 -13.65
N ASP A 69 6.71 -24.03 -14.44
CA ASP A 69 5.66 -23.10 -14.04
C ASP A 69 4.78 -23.72 -12.95
N HIS A 70 4.55 -22.95 -11.90
CA HIS A 70 3.77 -23.30 -10.73
C HIS A 70 2.54 -22.40 -10.55
N LEU A 71 2.35 -21.41 -11.43
CA LEU A 71 1.22 -20.51 -11.40
C LEU A 71 -0.07 -21.28 -11.67
N LYS A 72 -1.09 -21.01 -10.85
CA LYS A 72 -2.44 -21.48 -11.13
C LYS A 72 -3.07 -20.55 -12.15
N GLY A 73 -3.46 -21.09 -13.29
CA GLY A 73 -4.24 -20.34 -14.27
C GLY A 73 -5.55 -19.87 -13.65
N LEU A 74 -5.74 -18.55 -13.59
CA LEU A 74 -7.01 -17.95 -13.23
C LEU A 74 -7.85 -17.80 -14.50
N SER A 75 -9.15 -18.07 -14.40
CA SER A 75 -10.06 -17.82 -15.51
C SER A 75 -10.22 -16.30 -15.73
N GLN A 76 -10.55 -15.89 -16.95
CA GLN A 76 -10.84 -14.48 -17.24
C GLN A 76 -11.96 -13.92 -16.34
N GLN A 77 -12.94 -14.75 -15.97
CA GLN A 77 -14.00 -14.37 -15.04
C GLN A 77 -13.45 -14.09 -13.63
N GLN A 78 -12.52 -14.90 -13.13
CA GLN A 78 -11.88 -14.67 -11.82
C GLN A 78 -11.05 -13.39 -11.83
N ILE A 79 -10.30 -13.16 -12.91
CA ILE A 79 -9.51 -11.93 -13.09
C ILE A 79 -10.44 -10.71 -13.13
N GLN A 80 -11.54 -10.80 -13.86
CA GLN A 80 -12.52 -9.72 -13.98
C GLN A 80 -13.23 -9.44 -12.66
N ALA A 81 -13.64 -10.46 -11.92
CA ALA A 81 -14.23 -10.31 -10.58
C ALA A 81 -13.27 -9.61 -9.62
N CYS A 82 -12.01 -10.04 -9.55
CA CYS A 82 -11.00 -9.37 -8.73
C CYS A 82 -10.73 -7.93 -9.18
N ARG A 83 -10.77 -7.64 -10.50
CA ARG A 83 -10.64 -6.28 -11.00
C ARG A 83 -11.84 -5.44 -10.59
N GLU A 84 -13.06 -5.94 -10.70
CA GLU A 84 -14.28 -5.22 -10.32
C GLU A 84 -14.28 -4.92 -8.81
N GLU A 85 -13.89 -5.88 -7.98
CA GLU A 85 -13.75 -5.68 -6.53
C GLU A 85 -12.59 -4.73 -6.18
N GLY A 86 -11.47 -4.79 -6.91
CA GLY A 86 -10.31 -3.92 -6.70
C GLY A 86 -10.44 -2.50 -7.29
N LEU A 87 -11.23 -2.33 -8.35
CA LEU A 87 -11.54 -1.07 -9.03
C LEU A 87 -12.68 -0.31 -8.37
N GLN A 88 -13.36 -0.87 -7.38
CA GLN A 88 -14.34 -0.16 -6.54
C GLN A 88 -13.71 0.92 -5.64
N ARG A 89 -12.44 1.29 -5.87
CA ARG A 89 -11.94 2.56 -5.36
C ARG A 89 -12.57 3.68 -6.20
N GLY A 90 -13.55 4.34 -5.60
CA GLY A 90 -14.08 5.60 -6.12
C GLY A 90 -12.99 6.68 -6.23
N PRO A 91 -13.36 7.93 -6.54
CA PRO A 91 -12.38 9.02 -6.72
C PRO A 91 -11.61 9.37 -5.44
N TYR A 92 -11.99 8.82 -4.29
CA TYR A 92 -11.39 9.10 -2.99
C TYR A 92 -10.69 7.85 -2.41
N PRO A 93 -9.55 8.03 -1.72
CA PRO A 93 -8.83 6.92 -1.08
C PRO A 93 -9.58 6.31 0.11
N CYS A 94 -10.54 7.05 0.68
CA CYS A 94 -11.37 6.67 1.82
C CYS A 94 -12.82 7.10 1.59
N HIS A 95 -13.70 6.86 2.56
CA HIS A 95 -15.08 7.33 2.53
C HIS A 95 -15.16 8.84 2.28
N GLU A 96 -16.05 9.25 1.38
CA GLU A 96 -16.19 10.63 0.89
C GLU A 96 -16.33 11.67 2.01
N THR A 97 -17.22 11.43 2.99
CA THR A 97 -17.38 12.34 4.14
C THR A 97 -16.09 12.49 4.95
N VAL A 98 -15.34 11.39 5.14
CA VAL A 98 -14.08 11.40 5.90
C VAL A 98 -13.03 12.19 5.12
N PHE A 99 -12.99 12.04 3.79
CA PHE A 99 -12.13 12.83 2.91
C PHE A 99 -12.40 14.33 3.07
N TYR A 100 -13.66 14.76 2.94
CA TYR A 100 -14.01 16.19 3.04
C TYR A 100 -13.72 16.78 4.40
N ILE A 101 -14.07 16.09 5.49
CA ILE A 101 -13.76 16.53 6.86
C ILE A 101 -12.25 16.63 7.04
N SER A 102 -11.47 15.67 6.52
CA SER A 102 -10.01 15.71 6.62
C SER A 102 -9.41 16.90 5.88
N CYS A 103 -9.85 17.16 4.65
CA CYS A 103 -9.41 18.32 3.87
C CYS A 103 -9.76 19.64 4.58
N PHE A 104 -10.96 19.74 5.15
CA PHE A 104 -11.40 20.92 5.88
C PHE A 104 -10.57 21.13 7.15
N ALA A 105 -10.39 20.09 7.97
CA ALA A 105 -9.57 20.14 9.17
C ALA A 105 -8.12 20.55 8.87
N MET A 106 -7.55 20.04 7.78
CA MET A 106 -6.21 20.43 7.32
C MET A 106 -6.15 21.90 6.90
N ALA A 107 -7.15 22.38 6.14
CA ALA A 107 -7.21 23.77 5.70
C ALA A 107 -7.37 24.74 6.88
N GLU A 108 -8.26 24.45 7.83
CA GLU A 108 -8.46 25.27 9.04
C GLU A 108 -7.20 25.37 9.90
N ASN A 109 -6.44 24.27 10.00
CA ASN A 109 -5.26 24.18 10.86
C ASN A 109 -3.94 24.45 10.12
N ASN A 110 -4.00 24.90 8.86
CA ASN A 110 -2.84 25.17 8.00
C ASN A 110 -1.86 23.99 7.91
N LEU A 111 -2.39 22.77 7.84
CA LEU A 111 -1.59 21.54 7.74
C LEU A 111 -1.24 21.25 6.27
N PRO A 112 0.05 21.06 5.94
CA PRO A 112 0.45 20.69 4.58
C PRO A 112 0.05 19.24 4.27
N PRO A 113 -0.04 18.87 2.98
CA PRO A 113 -0.03 17.47 2.56
C PRO A 113 1.20 16.75 3.12
N HIS A 114 1.00 15.51 3.58
CA HIS A 114 2.08 14.67 4.09
C HIS A 114 2.89 14.09 2.92
N THR A 115 4.20 13.99 3.09
CA THR A 115 5.11 13.41 2.07
C THR A 115 5.94 12.25 2.61
N THR A 116 5.99 12.10 3.94
CA THR A 116 6.76 11.04 4.59
C THR A 116 5.89 10.18 5.49
N PRO A 117 6.27 8.90 5.76
CA PRO A 117 5.52 8.03 6.66
C PRO A 117 5.31 8.64 8.06
N ASN A 118 6.31 9.36 8.57
CA ASN A 118 6.21 10.00 9.89
C ASN A 118 5.23 11.18 9.90
N GLU A 119 5.14 11.95 8.81
CA GLU A 119 4.14 13.00 8.66
C GLU A 119 2.74 12.43 8.54
N ALA A 120 2.57 11.35 7.76
CA ALA A 120 1.31 10.63 7.63
C ALA A 120 0.79 10.12 8.97
N ILE A 121 1.64 9.51 9.79
CA ILE A 121 1.27 9.03 11.14
C ILE A 121 0.85 10.20 12.05
N LYS A 122 1.57 11.33 12.01
CA LYS A 122 1.21 12.52 12.79
C LYS A 122 -0.14 13.08 12.35
N LEU A 123 -0.38 13.15 11.03
CA LEU A 123 -1.64 13.61 10.46
C LEU A 123 -2.79 12.67 10.83
N TYR A 124 -2.57 11.36 10.81
CA TYR A 124 -3.54 10.36 11.27
C TYR A 124 -3.97 10.63 12.71
N VAL A 125 -3.01 10.79 13.64
CA VAL A 125 -3.33 11.06 15.06
C VAL A 125 -4.10 12.37 15.21
N PHE A 126 -3.72 13.40 14.47
CA PHE A 126 -4.42 14.69 14.49
C PHE A 126 -5.86 14.56 13.97
N LEU A 127 -6.05 14.02 12.77
CA LEU A 127 -7.35 13.91 12.12
C LEU A 127 -8.30 13.00 12.89
N ARG A 128 -7.79 11.90 13.45
CA ARG A 128 -8.55 11.01 14.31
C ARG A 128 -9.10 11.76 15.53
N ALA A 129 -8.23 12.51 16.23
CA ALA A 129 -8.65 13.28 17.39
C ALA A 129 -9.64 14.39 17.00
N TYR A 130 -9.44 15.05 15.86
CA TYR A 130 -10.35 16.06 15.33
C TYR A 130 -11.74 15.46 15.06
N MET A 131 -11.81 14.30 14.39
CA MET A 131 -13.09 13.64 14.08
C MET A 131 -13.81 13.16 15.33
N LEU A 132 -13.11 12.54 16.28
CA LEU A 132 -13.72 12.08 17.54
C LEU A 132 -14.21 13.22 18.44
N ALA A 133 -13.69 14.43 18.27
CA ALA A 133 -14.17 15.60 19.01
C ALA A 133 -15.41 16.26 18.36
N HIS A 134 -15.68 15.98 17.09
CA HIS A 134 -16.76 16.60 16.32
C HIS A 134 -17.84 15.60 15.84
N LEU A 135 -17.72 14.32 16.22
CA LEU A 135 -18.71 13.25 16.08
C LEU A 135 -19.32 12.92 17.44
#